data_AF-A0A7L3BFX6-F1
#
_entry.id   AF-A0A7L3BFX6-F1
#
_cell.length_a   1.000
_cell.length_b   1.000
_cell.length_c   1.000
_cell.angle_alpha   90.00
_cell.angle_beta   90.00
_cell.angle_gamma   90.00
#
_symmetry.space_group_name_H-M   'P 1'
#
loop_
_entity.id
_entity.type
_entity.pdbx_description
1 polymer ?
#
loop_
_entity_poly.entity_id
_entity_poly.type
_entity_poly.pdbx_seq_one_letter_code
_entity_poly.pdbx_strand_id
1 'polypeptide(L)'
;GVSRYSDSPQIVGKSLEPCLNWAQKEIPAEEHSLTPLYLGATTSTRQPNLTHPTLSDSLLEALTVALKSSPFDFQGAQVLSGPDKEAFNWVAVNYVLENFFKYDWRGQLVPSGKGMAGVLTVGGTSAQLTSKVEEEKQAPEEGVRLQLYGQMHNVYTRHCPCHGTDQLRSRLLSILIQV
;
A
#
# COMPACT_ATOMS: atom_id res chain seq x y z
N GLY A 1 -6.74 -9.95 6.95
CA GLY A 1 -6.63 -9.72 5.51
C GLY A 1 -7.81 -10.34 4.82
N VAL A 2 -8.37 -9.66 3.82
CA VAL A 2 -9.60 -10.07 3.10
C VAL A 2 -9.46 -11.41 2.36
N SER A 3 -8.22 -11.83 2.03
CA SER A 3 -7.91 -13.13 1.43
C SER A 3 -8.27 -14.34 2.28
N ARG A 4 -8.60 -14.16 3.57
CA ARG A 4 -9.12 -15.25 4.43
C ARG A 4 -10.58 -15.60 4.14
N TYR A 5 -11.27 -14.76 3.38
CA TYR A 5 -12.69 -14.92 3.04
C TYR A 5 -12.90 -15.40 1.60
N SER A 6 -11.86 -15.90 0.93
CA SER A 6 -11.97 -16.39 -0.46
C SER A 6 -13.06 -17.47 -0.62
N ASP A 7 -13.23 -18.33 0.38
CA ASP A 7 -14.25 -19.38 0.38
C ASP A 7 -15.62 -18.89 0.89
N SER A 8 -15.72 -17.65 1.37
CA SER A 8 -16.96 -17.05 1.87
C SER A 8 -17.04 -15.54 1.59
N PRO A 9 -17.11 -15.12 0.30
CA PRO A 9 -17.12 -13.72 -0.09
C PRO A 9 -18.23 -12.89 0.58
N GLN A 10 -19.40 -13.51 0.79
CA GLN A 10 -20.58 -12.88 1.40
C GLN A 10 -20.29 -12.30 2.81
N ILE A 11 -19.32 -12.87 3.53
CA ILE A 11 -18.97 -12.48 4.90
C ILE A 11 -17.98 -11.31 4.91
N VAL A 12 -17.24 -11.11 3.82
CA VAL A 12 -16.17 -10.09 3.76
C VAL A 12 -16.74 -8.68 3.95
N GLY A 13 -17.92 -8.39 3.39
CA GLY A 13 -18.57 -7.08 3.50
C GLY A 13 -18.87 -6.74 4.95
N LYS A 14 -19.41 -7.71 5.70
CA LYS A 14 -19.69 -7.56 7.14
C LYS A 14 -18.43 -7.33 7.96
N SER A 15 -17.28 -7.86 7.53
CA SER A 15 -16.01 -7.60 8.21
C SER A 15 -15.57 -6.13 8.17
N LEU A 16 -16.08 -5.34 7.21
CA LEU A 16 -15.78 -3.91 7.07
C LEU A 16 -16.72 -3.01 7.88
N GLU A 17 -17.91 -3.49 8.24
CA GLU A 17 -18.93 -2.71 8.95
C GLU A 17 -18.39 -2.00 10.20
N PRO A 18 -17.59 -2.62 11.09
CA PRO A 18 -17.07 -1.93 12.26
C PRO A 18 -16.22 -0.70 11.90
N CYS A 19 -15.39 -0.79 10.86
CA CYS A 19 -14.52 0.30 10.40
C CYS A 19 -15.33 1.38 9.70
N LEU A 20 -16.31 1.01 8.86
CA LEU A 20 -17.18 1.97 8.17
C LEU A 20 -18.08 2.72 9.15
N ASN A 21 -18.62 2.04 10.15
CA ASN A 21 -19.42 2.66 11.20
C ASN A 21 -18.60 3.58 12.08
N TRP A 22 -17.33 3.25 12.33
CA TRP A 22 -16.41 4.17 13.01
C TRP A 22 -16.14 5.41 12.14
N ALA A 23 -15.79 5.24 10.86
CA ALA A 23 -15.54 6.36 9.96
C ALA A 23 -16.74 7.32 9.85
N GLN A 24 -17.97 6.79 9.80
CA GLN A 24 -19.20 7.60 9.76
C GLN A 24 -19.42 8.44 11.02
N LYS A 25 -18.88 8.02 12.17
CA LYS A 25 -18.96 8.78 13.43
C LYS A 25 -17.89 9.87 13.52
N GLU A 26 -16.72 9.63 12.94
CA GLU A 26 -15.61 10.59 12.96
C GLU A 26 -15.77 11.72 11.93
N ILE A 27 -16.37 11.41 10.78
CA ILE A 27 -16.55 12.37 9.69
C ILE A 27 -17.91 13.07 9.88
N PRO A 28 -17.99 14.41 9.79
CA PRO A 28 -19.26 15.14 9.84
C PRO A 28 -20.27 14.63 8.81
N ALA A 29 -21.55 14.55 9.18
CA ALA A 29 -22.59 13.97 8.33
C ALA A 29 -22.74 14.69 6.98
N GLU A 30 -22.51 16.01 6.98
CA GLU A 30 -22.57 16.87 5.80
C GLU A 30 -21.43 16.58 4.80
N GLU A 31 -20.33 15.99 5.27
CA GLU A 31 -19.15 15.67 4.47
C GLU A 31 -19.13 14.22 3.98
N HIS A 32 -20.05 13.37 4.43
CA HIS A 32 -20.05 11.94 4.06
C HIS A 32 -20.08 11.75 2.55
N SER A 33 -21.02 12.37 1.86
CA SER A 33 -21.17 12.25 0.39
C SER A 33 -20.06 12.92 -0.41
N LEU A 34 -19.22 13.74 0.23
CA LEU A 34 -18.07 14.41 -0.38
C LEU A 34 -16.75 13.68 -0.08
N THR A 35 -16.76 12.73 0.86
CA THR A 35 -15.56 12.01 1.28
C THR A 35 -15.30 10.84 0.31
N PRO A 36 -14.19 10.85 -0.43
CA PRO A 36 -13.88 9.79 -1.36
C PRO A 36 -13.37 8.54 -0.63
N LEU A 37 -13.93 7.39 -1.00
CA LEU A 37 -13.59 6.08 -0.44
C LEU A 37 -12.97 5.19 -1.50
N TYR A 38 -11.75 4.73 -1.24
CA TYR A 38 -10.99 3.85 -2.12
C TYR A 38 -10.66 2.53 -1.41
N LEU A 39 -10.62 1.43 -2.17
CA LEU A 39 -10.11 0.15 -1.70
C LEU A 39 -8.86 -0.25 -2.49
N GLY A 40 -7.70 -0.21 -1.83
CA GLY A 40 -6.46 -0.78 -2.33
C GLY A 40 -6.24 -2.17 -1.76
N ALA A 41 -6.33 -3.20 -2.61
CA ALA A 41 -6.02 -4.57 -2.21
C ALA A 41 -4.64 -4.98 -2.73
N THR A 42 -3.90 -5.76 -1.95
CA THR A 42 -2.56 -6.21 -2.33
C THR A 42 -2.55 -7.72 -2.40
N THR A 43 -1.91 -8.29 -3.42
CA THR A 43 -1.73 -9.74 -3.49
C THR A 43 -0.76 -10.15 -2.39
N SER A 44 -1.25 -10.92 -1.43
CA SER A 44 -0.36 -11.58 -0.46
C SER A 44 0.48 -12.58 -1.25
N THR A 45 1.77 -12.30 -1.45
CA THR A 45 2.77 -13.16 -2.11
C THR A 45 3.10 -14.43 -1.31
N ARG A 46 2.07 -15.12 -0.80
CA ARG A 46 2.24 -16.27 0.09
C ARG A 46 2.59 -17.57 -0.61
N GLN A 47 2.52 -17.68 -1.94
CA GLN A 47 3.02 -18.89 -2.60
C GLN A 47 3.29 -18.69 -4.10
N PRO A 48 4.49 -19.04 -4.59
CA PRO A 48 4.79 -19.02 -6.02
C PRO A 48 4.20 -20.22 -6.79
N ASN A 49 3.59 -21.21 -6.11
CA ASN A 49 3.25 -22.52 -6.71
C ASN A 49 1.82 -23.01 -6.45
N LEU A 50 0.88 -22.14 -6.08
CA LEU A 50 -0.54 -22.50 -6.05
C LEU A 50 -1.31 -21.61 -7.02
N THR A 51 -1.91 -22.29 -7.98
CA THR A 51 -2.89 -21.82 -8.96
C THR A 51 -3.88 -20.87 -8.26
N HIS A 52 -3.81 -19.58 -8.63
CA HIS A 52 -4.69 -18.47 -8.22
C HIS A 52 -4.48 -17.82 -6.83
N PRO A 53 -3.62 -16.77 -6.75
CA PRO A 53 -3.69 -15.75 -5.70
C PRO A 53 -4.37 -14.45 -6.20
N THR A 54 -5.22 -14.53 -7.23
CA THR A 54 -6.14 -13.45 -7.55
C THR A 54 -7.21 -13.42 -6.46
N LEU A 55 -7.43 -12.26 -5.84
CA LEU A 55 -8.73 -11.99 -5.21
C LEU A 55 -9.78 -12.44 -6.23
N SER A 56 -10.61 -13.42 -5.89
CA SER A 56 -11.64 -13.86 -6.82
C SER A 56 -12.52 -12.66 -7.15
N ASP A 57 -12.97 -12.57 -8.40
CA ASP A 57 -13.85 -11.46 -8.82
C ASP A 57 -15.06 -11.34 -7.88
N SER A 58 -15.55 -12.48 -7.38
CA SER A 58 -16.61 -12.57 -6.36
C SER A 58 -16.28 -11.88 -5.03
N LEU A 59 -15.02 -11.92 -4.59
CA LEU A 59 -14.57 -11.28 -3.36
C LEU A 59 -14.43 -9.77 -3.54
N LEU A 60 -13.90 -9.34 -4.69
CA LEU A 60 -13.83 -7.92 -5.04
C LEU A 60 -15.22 -7.32 -5.23
N GLU A 61 -16.15 -8.07 -5.83
CA GLU A 61 -17.55 -7.70 -5.98
C GLU A 61 -18.24 -7.54 -4.61
N ALA A 62 -18.11 -8.52 -3.71
CA ALA A 62 -18.68 -8.44 -2.36
C ALA A 62 -18.14 -7.24 -1.56
N LEU A 63 -16.84 -6.95 -1.69
CA LEU A 63 -16.23 -5.75 -1.10
C LEU A 63 -16.79 -4.47 -1.72
N THR A 64 -16.93 -4.44 -3.04
CA THR A 64 -17.48 -3.30 -3.78
C THR A 64 -18.92 -3.00 -3.36
N VAL A 65 -19.76 -4.04 -3.23
CA VAL A 65 -21.15 -3.89 -2.76
C VAL A 65 -21.19 -3.30 -1.35
N ALA A 66 -20.37 -3.81 -0.43
CA ALA A 66 -20.31 -3.31 0.94
C ALA A 66 -19.88 -1.84 0.99
N LEU A 67 -18.85 -1.46 0.23
CA LEU A 67 -18.33 -0.09 0.20
C LEU A 67 -19.30 0.90 -0.47
N LYS A 68 -19.97 0.49 -1.56
CA LYS A 68 -21.02 1.28 -2.21
C LYS A 68 -22.26 1.50 -1.34
N SER A 69 -22.50 0.61 -0.38
CA SER A 69 -23.62 0.75 0.56
C SER A 69 -23.35 1.75 1.69
N SER A 70 -22.10 2.20 1.83
CA SER A 70 -21.72 3.25 2.80
C SER A 70 -22.17 4.63 2.32
N PRO A 71 -22.29 5.63 3.22
CA PRO A 71 -22.68 6.99 2.84
C PRO A 71 -21.55 7.79 2.16
N PHE A 72 -20.38 7.18 1.98
CA PHE A 72 -19.20 7.79 1.37
C PHE A 72 -19.22 7.69 -0.15
N ASP A 73 -18.49 8.59 -0.81
CA ASP A 73 -18.34 8.58 -2.26
C ASP A 73 -17.34 7.50 -2.68
N PHE A 74 -17.84 6.29 -2.97
CA PHE A 74 -17.00 5.18 -3.37
C PHE A 74 -16.45 5.33 -4.80
N GLN A 75 -15.14 5.54 -4.88
CA GLN A 75 -14.42 5.82 -6.12
C GLN A 75 -13.89 4.58 -6.83
N GLY A 76 -13.71 3.47 -6.11
CA GLY A 76 -13.34 2.20 -6.72
C GLY A 76 -12.49 1.29 -5.84
N ALA A 77 -12.35 0.06 -6.32
CA ALA A 77 -11.48 -0.96 -5.76
C ALA A 77 -10.44 -1.39 -6.79
N GLN A 78 -9.17 -1.46 -6.39
CA GLN A 78 -8.08 -1.85 -7.26
C GLN A 78 -7.15 -2.84 -6.56
N VAL A 79 -6.69 -3.84 -7.31
CA VAL A 79 -5.57 -4.69 -6.90
C VAL A 79 -4.28 -3.96 -7.30
N LEU A 80 -3.53 -3.52 -6.30
CA LEU A 80 -2.26 -2.83 -6.48
C LEU A 80 -1.16 -3.85 -6.76
N SER A 81 -0.34 -3.56 -7.77
CA SER A 81 0.91 -4.29 -8.00
C SER A 81 1.88 -4.06 -6.82
N GLY A 82 2.84 -4.98 -6.65
CA GLY A 82 3.88 -4.82 -5.63
C GLY A 82 4.65 -3.50 -5.76
N PRO A 83 5.18 -3.17 -6.95
CA PRO A 83 5.87 -1.90 -7.20
C PRO A 83 5.01 -0.67 -6.93
N ASP A 84 3.74 -0.64 -7.38
CA ASP A 84 2.86 0.52 -7.18
C ASP A 84 2.59 0.76 -5.68
N LYS A 85 2.30 -0.32 -4.95
CA LYS A 85 2.05 -0.24 -3.50
C LYS A 85 3.25 0.36 -2.76
N GLU A 86 4.47 -0.08 -3.07
CA GLU A 86 5.67 0.45 -2.41
C GLU A 86 6.01 1.87 -2.89
N ALA A 87 5.72 2.21 -4.15
CA ALA A 87 5.84 3.58 -4.65
C ALA A 87 4.90 4.54 -3.92
N PHE A 88 3.64 4.14 -3.66
CA PHE A 88 2.71 4.94 -2.85
C PHE A 88 3.22 5.15 -1.42
N ASN A 89 3.78 4.12 -0.78
CA ASN A 89 4.41 4.26 0.54
C ASN A 89 5.56 5.27 0.51
N TRP A 90 6.42 5.19 -0.52
CA TRP A 90 7.52 6.12 -0.71
C TRP A 90 7.05 7.57 -0.90
N VAL A 91 5.98 7.77 -1.67
CA VAL A 91 5.34 9.09 -1.83
C VAL A 91 4.80 9.59 -0.50
N ALA A 92 4.05 8.78 0.24
CA ALA A 92 3.45 9.17 1.52
C ALA A 92 4.51 9.64 2.53
N VAL A 93 5.61 8.88 2.68
CA VAL A 93 6.70 9.25 3.59
C VAL A 93 7.37 10.56 3.15
N ASN A 94 7.71 10.70 1.87
CA ASN A 94 8.37 11.92 1.38
C ASN A 94 7.45 13.14 1.36
N TYR A 95 6.13 12.94 1.26
CA TYR A 95 5.14 14.00 1.40
C TYR A 95 5.08 14.50 2.84
N VAL A 96 4.91 13.59 3.82
CA VAL A 96 4.84 13.95 5.25
C VAL A 96 6.14 14.60 5.75
N LEU A 97 7.29 14.20 5.20
CA LEU A 97 8.59 14.78 5.53
C LEU A 97 8.89 16.11 4.80
N GLU A 98 7.98 16.58 3.96
CA GLU A 98 8.16 17.78 3.13
C GLU A 98 9.44 17.70 2.29
N ASN A 99 9.74 16.53 1.72
CA ASN A 99 10.94 16.33 0.88
C ASN A 99 10.71 16.78 -0.56
N PHE A 100 9.45 16.74 -1.04
CA PHE A 100 9.10 17.25 -2.37
C PHE A 100 9.14 18.79 -2.42
N PHE A 101 8.47 19.42 -1.47
CA PHE A 101 8.28 20.86 -1.41
C PHE A 101 8.15 21.32 0.05
N LYS A 102 8.29 22.61 0.27
CA LYS A 102 8.00 23.29 1.54
C LYS A 102 7.45 24.68 1.28
N TYR A 103 6.86 25.30 2.28
CA TYR A 103 6.50 26.71 2.24
C TYR A 103 7.69 27.58 2.67
N ASP A 104 8.01 28.60 1.88
CA ASP A 104 8.96 29.63 2.29
C ASP A 104 8.32 30.64 3.27
N TRP A 105 9.10 31.62 3.73
CA TRP A 105 8.64 32.65 4.67
C TRP A 105 7.54 33.57 4.08
N ARG A 106 7.33 33.53 2.77
CA ARG A 106 6.27 34.25 2.06
C ARG A 106 5.03 33.39 1.82
N GLY A 107 5.04 32.13 2.27
CA GLY A 107 3.97 31.17 2.01
C GLY A 107 3.95 30.64 0.58
N GLN A 108 5.06 30.73 -0.16
CA GLN A 108 5.18 30.17 -1.50
C GLN A 108 5.69 28.74 -1.46
N LEU A 109 5.12 27.88 -2.31
CA LEU A 109 5.57 26.51 -2.48
C LEU A 109 6.92 26.50 -3.21
N VAL A 110 7.97 26.06 -2.54
CA VAL A 110 9.31 25.96 -3.12
C VAL A 110 9.86 24.54 -2.99
N PRO A 111 10.75 24.09 -3.90
CA PRO A 111 11.43 22.81 -3.75
C PRO A 111 12.14 22.74 -2.39
N SER A 112 12.01 21.61 -1.70
CA SER A 112 12.52 21.48 -0.33
C SER A 112 14.05 21.64 -0.24
N GLY A 113 14.75 21.19 -1.28
CA GLY A 113 16.21 21.08 -1.33
C GLY A 113 16.77 19.90 -0.51
N LYS A 114 15.90 19.20 0.24
CA LYS A 114 16.23 17.96 0.95
C LYS A 114 16.39 16.80 -0.04
N GLY A 115 17.24 15.85 0.31
CA GLY A 115 17.30 14.56 -0.37
C GLY A 115 16.01 13.77 -0.14
N MET A 116 15.71 12.84 -1.05
CA MET A 116 14.56 11.94 -0.88
C MET A 116 14.90 10.82 0.09
N ALA A 117 14.00 10.54 1.03
CA ALA A 117 14.15 9.42 1.95
C ALA A 117 13.93 8.09 1.22
N GLY A 118 14.73 7.09 1.58
CA GLY A 118 14.43 5.69 1.29
C GLY A 118 13.43 5.14 2.32
N VAL A 119 12.56 4.23 1.90
CA VAL A 119 11.54 3.61 2.74
C VAL A 119 11.80 2.11 2.84
N LEU A 120 11.95 1.61 4.06
CA LEU A 120 12.06 0.19 4.36
C LEU A 120 10.72 -0.32 4.89
N THR A 121 10.04 -1.13 4.09
CA THR A 121 8.80 -1.83 4.49
C THR A 121 9.16 -3.25 4.92
N VAL A 122 8.70 -3.69 6.09
CA VAL A 122 8.91 -5.07 6.57
C VAL A 122 7.55 -5.74 6.80
N GLY A 123 7.24 -6.73 5.96
CA GLY A 123 6.06 -7.57 6.11
C GLY A 123 6.35 -8.89 6.85
N GLY A 124 5.36 -9.78 6.88
CA GLY A 124 5.53 -11.11 7.48
C GLY A 124 6.50 -12.01 6.70
N THR A 125 6.46 -11.97 5.37
CA THR A 125 7.22 -12.88 4.51
C THR A 125 8.44 -12.26 3.83
N SER A 126 8.47 -10.95 3.66
CA SER A 126 9.49 -10.24 2.90
C SER A 126 9.70 -8.83 3.46
N ALA A 127 10.81 -8.22 3.06
CA ALA A 127 11.06 -6.80 3.23
C ALA A 127 11.26 -6.15 1.86
N GLN A 128 11.03 -4.84 1.79
CA GLN A 128 11.16 -4.04 0.58
C GLN A 128 11.91 -2.75 0.93
N LEU A 129 12.90 -2.39 0.11
CA LEU A 129 13.57 -1.10 0.20
C LEU A 129 13.24 -0.28 -1.05
N THR A 130 12.55 0.84 -0.85
CA THR A 130 12.11 1.72 -1.95
C THR A 130 12.82 3.06 -1.86
N SER A 131 13.48 3.47 -2.95
CA SER A 131 14.26 4.70 -2.98
C SER A 131 14.30 5.32 -4.37
N LYS A 132 14.55 6.63 -4.43
CA LYS A 132 14.89 7.31 -5.69
C LYS A 132 16.25 6.79 -6.19
N VAL A 133 16.37 6.58 -7.50
CA VAL A 133 17.63 6.25 -8.17
C VAL A 133 18.02 7.42 -9.07
N GLU A 134 19.30 7.82 -9.03
CA GLU A 134 19.79 8.96 -9.82
C GLU A 134 20.22 8.57 -11.25
N GLU A 135 20.63 7.32 -11.49
CA GLU A 135 21.07 6.84 -12.81
C GLU A 135 20.19 5.73 -13.39
N GLU A 136 19.79 5.86 -14.66
CA GLU A 136 19.01 4.85 -15.40
C GLU A 136 19.73 3.50 -15.54
N LYS A 137 21.07 3.48 -15.46
CA LYS A 137 21.88 2.24 -15.60
C LYS A 137 21.82 1.31 -14.40
N GLN A 138 21.28 1.76 -13.27
CA GLN A 138 21.11 0.97 -12.05
C GLN A 138 19.65 0.65 -11.74
N ALA A 139 18.70 1.12 -12.56
CA ALA A 139 17.28 0.83 -12.38
C ALA A 139 16.95 -0.53 -13.01
N PRO A 140 16.66 -1.58 -12.21
CA PRO A 140 16.16 -2.85 -12.73
C PRO A 140 14.81 -2.64 -13.44
N GLU A 141 14.40 -3.59 -14.29
CA GLU A 141 13.21 -3.50 -15.16
C GLU A 141 11.88 -3.11 -14.44
N GLU A 142 11.82 -3.21 -13.10
CA GLU A 142 10.63 -2.98 -12.27
C GLU A 142 10.63 -1.62 -11.52
N GLY A 143 11.18 -0.56 -12.13
CA GLY A 143 11.10 0.81 -11.59
C GLY A 143 9.78 1.52 -11.91
N VAL A 144 9.29 2.37 -11.00
CA VAL A 144 8.11 3.22 -11.21
C VAL A 144 8.55 4.66 -11.50
N ARG A 145 8.04 5.25 -12.58
CA ARG A 145 8.28 6.65 -12.94
C ARG A 145 7.09 7.50 -12.50
N LEU A 146 7.34 8.47 -11.61
CA LEU A 146 6.32 9.35 -11.06
C LEU A 146 6.61 10.80 -11.45
N GLN A 147 5.60 11.52 -11.91
CA GLN A 147 5.67 12.96 -12.10
C GLN A 147 4.94 13.65 -10.94
N LEU A 148 5.70 14.24 -10.02
CA LEU A 148 5.17 14.87 -8.80
C LEU A 148 5.69 16.30 -8.72
N TYR A 149 4.78 17.26 -8.54
CA TYR A 149 5.12 18.69 -8.40
C TYR A 149 6.03 19.23 -9.52
N GLY A 150 5.82 18.76 -10.75
CA GLY A 150 6.60 19.15 -11.92
C GLY A 150 7.97 18.49 -12.05
N GLN A 151 8.35 17.58 -11.14
CA GLN A 151 9.60 16.82 -11.20
C GLN A 151 9.36 15.35 -11.52
N MET A 152 10.26 14.77 -12.30
CA MET A 152 10.29 13.32 -12.57
C MET A 152 11.09 12.60 -11.49
N HIS A 153 10.49 11.58 -10.90
CA HIS A 153 11.09 10.71 -9.90
C HIS A 153 11.11 9.28 -10.42
N ASN A 154 12.32 8.73 -10.61
CA ASN A 154 12.53 7.31 -10.86
C ASN A 154 12.67 6.62 -9.51
N VAL A 155 11.65 5.85 -9.13
CA VAL A 155 11.57 5.15 -7.85
C VAL A 155 11.78 3.68 -8.10
N TYR A 156 12.72 3.08 -7.38
CA TYR A 156 13.00 1.66 -7.46
C TYR A 156 12.72 0.98 -6.14
N THR A 157 12.17 -0.23 -6.22
CA THR A 157 11.92 -1.09 -5.07
C THR A 157 12.78 -2.34 -5.17
N ARG A 158 13.72 -2.50 -4.24
CA ARG A 158 14.44 -3.76 -4.05
C ARG A 158 13.62 -4.70 -3.18
N HIS A 159 13.29 -5.86 -3.72
CA HIS A 159 12.59 -6.91 -2.98
C HIS A 159 13.58 -7.84 -2.25
N CYS A 160 13.38 -8.01 -0.94
CA CYS A 160 14.17 -8.90 -0.08
C CYS A 160 13.26 -10.04 0.43
N PRO A 161 13.08 -11.12 -0.35
CA PRO A 161 12.28 -12.26 0.08
C PRO A 161 12.92 -12.92 1.30
N CYS A 162 12.10 -13.54 2.14
CA CYS A 162 12.51 -14.26 3.34
C CYS A 162 13.10 -13.44 4.49
N HIS A 163 13.08 -12.11 4.37
CA HIS A 163 13.51 -11.17 5.40
C HIS A 163 12.31 -10.53 6.13
N GLY A 164 11.14 -11.15 6.03
CA GLY A 164 9.97 -10.76 6.82
C GLY A 164 10.01 -11.30 8.24
N THR A 165 9.19 -10.72 9.12
CA THR A 165 9.16 -11.04 10.55
C THR A 165 8.76 -12.49 10.84
N ASP A 166 7.79 -13.06 10.13
CA ASP A 166 7.33 -14.44 10.32
C ASP A 166 8.40 -15.45 9.88
N GLN A 167 9.13 -15.13 8.80
CA GLN A 167 10.20 -15.98 8.30
C GLN A 167 11.44 -15.92 9.19
N LEU A 168 11.80 -14.73 9.66
CA LEU A 168 12.86 -14.56 10.65
C LEU A 168 12.55 -15.37 11.91
N ARG A 169 11.32 -15.25 12.43
CA ARG A 169 10.84 -16.03 13.58
C ARG A 169 10.95 -17.53 13.33
N SER A 170 10.46 -18.02 12.20
CA SER A 170 10.51 -19.45 11.86
C SER A 170 11.94 -19.98 11.76
N ARG A 171 12.85 -19.21 11.16
CA ARG A 171 14.29 -19.55 11.09
C ARG A 171 14.92 -19.62 12.47
N LEU A 172 14.69 -18.61 13.33
CA LEU A 172 15.21 -18.61 14.69
C LEU A 172 14.70 -19.80 15.50
N LEU A 173 13.41 -20.12 15.41
CA LEU A 173 12.83 -21.31 16.05
C LEU A 173 13.45 -22.60 15.55
N SER A 174 13.69 -22.75 14.24
CA SER A 174 14.34 -23.95 13.70
C SER A 174 15.76 -24.16 14.22
N ILE A 175 16.52 -23.07 14.42
CA ILE A 175 17.87 -23.12 14.99
C ILE A 175 17.81 -23.55 16.46
N LEU A 176 16.81 -23.05 17.21
CA LEU A 176 16.65 -23.38 18.64
C LEU A 176 16.20 -24.82 18.89
N ILE A 177 15.44 -25.43 17.97
CA ILE A 177 14.95 -26.81 18.09
C ILE A 177 16.01 -27.84 17.64
N GLN A 178 17.04 -27.41 16.90
CA GLN A 178 18.15 -28.27 16.49
C GLN A 178 19.22 -28.49 17.58
N VAL A 179 19.00 -27.94 18.77
CA VAL A 179 19.81 -28.14 19.98
C VAL A 179 19.13 -29.17 20.88
#